data_AF-A0A2A4WFN9-F1
#
_entry.id   AF-A0A2A4WFN9-F1
#
_cell.length_a   1.000
_cell.length_b   1.000
_cell.length_c   1.000
_cell.angle_alpha   90.00
_cell.angle_beta   90.00
_cell.angle_gamma   90.00
#
_symmetry.space_group_name_H-M   'P 1'
#
loop_
_entity.id
_entity.type
_entity.pdbx_description
1 polymer ?
#
loop_
_entity_poly.entity_id
_entity_poly.type
_entity_poly.pdbx_seq_one_letter_code
_entity_poly.pdbx_strand_id
1 'polypeptide(L)' 'MRYIIFLSTLTSIGIASFVLYAGIQHNPMGAFCKDENLDVCDFDYIYSVVIWLSWFIPFFVGQGIVIFLISLITKRST' A
#
# COMPACT_ATOMS: atom_id res chain seq x y z
N MET A 1 1.59 1.96 -22.34
CA MET A 1 0.71 2.11 -21.16
C MET A 1 0.60 0.84 -20.32
N ARG A 2 0.28 -0.34 -20.88
CA ARG A 2 0.11 -1.59 -20.09
C ARG A 2 1.28 -1.92 -19.14
N TYR A 3 2.53 -1.83 -19.62
CA TYR A 3 3.72 -2.07 -18.78
C TYR A 3 3.88 -1.07 -17.63
N ILE A 4 3.53 0.21 -17.86
CA ILE A 4 3.64 1.26 -16.85
C ILE A 4 2.61 1.03 -15.74
N ILE A 5 1.37 0.68 -16.12
CA ILE A 5 0.32 0.32 -15.16
C ILE A 5 0.74 -0.90 -14.35
N PHE A 6 1.26 -1.94 -15.00
CA PHE A 6 1.74 -3.15 -14.33
C PHE A 6 2.87 -2.85 -13.33
N LEU A 7 3.87 -2.07 -13.74
CA LEU A 7 4.97 -1.66 -12.86
C LEU A 7 4.46 -0.84 -11.68
N SER A 8 3.51 0.08 -11.91
CA SER A 8 2.93 0.90 -10.87
C SER A 8 2.12 0.08 -9.85
N THR A 9 1.38 -0.92 -10.32
CA THR A 9 0.69 -1.87 -9.44
C THR A 9 1.70 -2.67 -8.61
N LEU A 10 2.76 -3.20 -9.24
CA LEU A 10 3.79 -4.00 -8.57
C LEU A 10 4.52 -3.22 -7.47
N THR A 11 4.96 -2.00 -7.76
CA THR A 11 5.65 -1.15 -6.78
C THR A 11 4.72 -0.77 -5.63
N SER A 12 3.45 -0.47 -5.92
CA SER A 12 2.45 -0.13 -4.90
C SER A 12 2.13 -1.33 -4.00
N ILE A 13 2.01 -2.54 -4.56
CA ILE A 13 1.88 -3.79 -3.79
C ILE A 13 3.11 -3.98 -2.90
N GLY A 14 4.31 -3.81 -3.45
CA GLY A 14 5.56 -3.99 -2.69
C GLY A 14 5.64 -3.05 -1.49
N ILE A 15 5.32 -1.76 -1.68
CA ILE A 15 5.32 -0.75 -0.62
C ILE A 15 4.27 -1.08 0.44
N ALA A 16 3.03 -1.35 0.04
CA ALA A 16 1.95 -1.65 0.99
C ALA A 16 2.26 -2.91 1.81
N SER A 17 2.77 -3.97 1.18
CA SER A 17 3.16 -5.21 1.85
C SER A 17 4.35 -5.01 2.78
N PHE A 18 5.35 -4.21 2.37
CA PHE A 18 6.49 -3.87 3.23
C PHE A 18 6.05 -3.12 4.48
N VAL A 19 5.17 -2.12 4.33
CA VAL A 19 4.69 -1.33 5.48
C VAL A 19 3.82 -2.17 6.40
N LEU A 20 2.93 -3.01 5.87
CA LEU A 20 2.15 -3.92 6.70
C LEU A 20 3.06 -4.89 7.46
N TYR A 21 4.06 -5.48 6.80
CA TYR A 21 5.03 -6.36 7.44
C TYR A 21 5.81 -5.64 8.55
N ALA A 22 6.34 -4.45 8.26
CA ALA A 22 7.04 -3.64 9.24
C ALA A 22 6.14 -3.30 10.44
N GLY A 23 4.87 -2.94 10.16
CA GLY A 23 3.85 -2.67 11.18
C GLY A 23 3.61 -3.87 12.09
N ILE A 24 3.44 -5.06 11.53
CA ILE A 24 3.25 -6.30 12.31
C ILE A 24 4.48 -6.59 13.17
N GLN A 25 5.69 -6.36 12.66
CA GLN A 25 6.93 -6.67 13.38
C GLN A 25 7.29 -5.66 14.48
N HIS A 26 6.89 -4.39 14.34
CA HIS A 26 7.33 -3.31 15.25
C HIS A 26 6.29 -2.94 16.30
N ASN A 27 5.00 -3.22 16.07
CA ASN A 27 3.97 -2.89 17.03
C ASN A 27 3.83 -3.99 18.09
N PRO A 28 3.45 -3.64 19.33
CA PRO A 28 3.11 -4.63 20.34
C PRO A 28 1.99 -5.52 19.80
N MET A 29 2.06 -6.83 20.11
CA MET A 29 1.19 -7.87 19.53
C MET A 29 -0.29 -7.46 19.48
N GLY A 30 -0.81 -6.76 20.50
CA GLY A 30 -2.20 -6.32 20.56
C GLY A 30 -2.68 -5.34 19.48
N ALA A 31 -1.80 -4.67 18.73
CA ALA A 31 -2.24 -3.70 17.71
C ALA A 31 -2.84 -4.35 16.45
N PHE A 32 -2.52 -5.62 16.20
CA PHE A 32 -3.03 -6.41 15.07
C PHE A 32 -3.86 -7.62 15.53
N CYS A 33 -4.18 -7.71 16.83
CA CYS A 33 -5.12 -8.70 17.36
C CYS A 33 -6.47 -8.01 17.63
N LYS A 34 -7.59 -8.71 17.48
CA LYS A 34 -8.93 -8.14 17.75
C LYS A 34 -9.15 -7.82 19.22
N ASP A 35 -8.50 -8.57 20.10
CA ASP A 35 -8.61 -8.46 21.54
C ASP A 35 -7.27 -8.07 22.16
N GLU A 36 -7.31 -7.31 23.26
CA GLU A 36 -6.12 -6.96 24.06
C GLU A 36 -5.53 -8.15 24.83
N ASN A 37 -6.15 -9.33 24.70
CA ASN A 37 -5.73 -10.55 25.40
C ASN A 37 -4.51 -11.17 24.69
N LEU A 38 -3.32 -10.82 25.18
CA LEU A 38 -2.03 -11.17 24.57
C LEU A 38 -1.72 -12.68 24.54
N ASP A 39 -2.44 -13.48 25.33
CA ASP A 39 -2.24 -14.93 25.43
C ASP A 39 -2.82 -15.71 24.23
N VAL A 40 -3.81 -15.13 23.54
CA VAL A 40 -4.44 -15.71 22.35
C VAL A 40 -4.66 -14.59 21.33
N CYS A 41 -3.70 -14.37 20.45
CA CYS A 41 -3.88 -13.38 19.38
C CYS A 41 -4.81 -13.95 18.29
N ASP A 42 -6.05 -13.43 18.23
CA ASP A 42 -6.89 -13.54 17.03
C ASP A 42 -6.56 -12.39 16.08
N PHE A 43 -5.85 -12.70 15.00
CA PHE A 43 -5.35 -11.69 14.06
C PHE A 43 -6.49 -10.90 13.41
N ASP A 44 -6.43 -9.57 13.50
CA ASP A 44 -7.39 -8.68 12.87
C ASP A 44 -7.03 -8.47 11.39
N TYR A 45 -7.55 -9.37 10.56
CA TYR A 45 -7.44 -9.30 9.11
C TYR A 45 -8.11 -8.05 8.52
N ILE A 46 -9.18 -7.54 9.13
CA ILE A 46 -9.89 -6.36 8.62
C ILE A 46 -8.99 -5.14 8.80
N TYR A 47 -8.48 -4.93 10.02
CA TYR A 47 -7.54 -3.86 10.30
C TYR A 47 -6.28 -3.95 9.42
N SER A 48 -5.73 -5.15 9.25
CA SER A 48 -4.56 -5.37 8.41
C SER A 48 -4.80 -5.03 6.94
N VAL A 49 -5.97 -5.38 6.39
CA VAL A 49 -6.36 -5.00 5.03
C VAL A 49 -6.56 -3.49 4.90
N VAL A 50 -7.13 -2.84 5.93
CA VAL A 50 -7.28 -1.37 5.95
C VAL A 50 -5.91 -0.68 5.94
N ILE A 51 -4.96 -1.16 6.75
CA ILE A 51 -3.58 -0.65 6.73
C ILE A 51 -2.92 -0.91 5.37
N TRP A 52 -3.09 -2.10 4.79
CA TRP A 52 -2.53 -2.36 3.47
C TRP A 52 -3.10 -1.43 2.39
N LEU A 53 -4.43 -1.25 2.36
CA LEU A 53 -5.11 -0.38 1.39
C LEU A 53 -4.75 1.09 1.59
N SER A 54 -4.57 1.55 2.83
CA SER A 54 -4.20 2.94 3.12
C SER A 54 -2.82 3.31 2.59
N TRP A 55 -1.94 2.33 2.37
CA TRP A 55 -0.65 2.54 1.69
C TRP A 55 -0.72 2.24 0.20
N PHE A 56 -1.45 1.21 -0.21
CA PHE A 56 -1.56 0.85 -1.63
C PHE A 56 -2.22 1.96 -2.47
N ILE A 57 -3.39 2.44 -2.05
CA ILE A 57 -4.21 3.40 -2.82
C ILE A 57 -3.47 4.71 -3.09
N PRO A 58 -2.93 5.44 -2.10
CA PRO A 58 -2.28 6.72 -2.36
C PRO A 58 -1.01 6.57 -3.20
N PHE A 59 -0.25 5.49 -3.03
CA PHE A 59 0.93 5.25 -3.88
C PHE A 59 0.55 4.95 -5.33
N PHE A 60 -0.47 4.11 -5.54
CA PHE A 60 -0.94 3.79 -6.88
C PHE A 60 -1.53 5.03 -7.59
N VAL A 61 -2.41 5.76 -6.90
CA VAL A 61 -3.01 7.00 -7.43
C VAL A 61 -1.96 8.07 -7.66
N GLY A 62 -1.03 8.27 -6.72
CA GLY A 62 0.06 9.25 -6.84
C GLY A 62 0.95 8.98 -8.04
N GLN A 63 1.36 7.72 -8.25
CA GLN A 63 2.10 7.33 -9.45
C GLN A 63 1.28 7.57 -10.73
N GLY A 64 -0.02 7.24 -10.71
CA GLY A 64 -0.93 7.51 -11.83
C GLY A 64 -1.00 8.99 -12.21
N ILE A 65 -1.09 9.88 -11.21
CA ILE A 65 -1.08 11.34 -11.42
C ILE A 65 0.25 11.78 -12.05
N VAL A 66 1.38 11.30 -11.54
CA VAL A 66 2.71 11.63 -12.08
C VAL A 66 2.83 11.20 -13.55
N ILE A 67 2.42 9.97 -13.87
CA ILE A 67 2.42 9.44 -15.24
C ILE A 67 1.53 10.31 -16.15
N PHE A 68 0.35 10.68 -15.66
CA PHE A 68 -0.57 11.55 -16.40
C PHE A 68 0.05 12.92 -16.70
N LEU A 69 0.64 13.57 -15.70
CA LEU A 69 1.30 14.87 -15.87
C LEU A 69 2.47 14.81 -16.86
N ILE A 70 3.32 13.77 -16.77
CA ILE A 70 4.41 13.55 -17.71
C ILE A 70 3.86 13.43 -19.14
N SER A 71 2.78 12.68 -19.33
CA SER A 71 2.17 12.49 -20.65
C SER A 71 1.63 13.79 -21.26
N LEU A 72 1.13 14.71 -20.43
CA LEU A 72 0.67 16.03 -20.88
C LEU A 72 1.84 16.90 -21.32
N ILE A 73 2.94 16.88 -20.57
CA ILE A 73 4.16 17.66 -20.89
C ILE A 73 4.77 17.16 -22.20
N THR A 74 4.94 15.85 -22.37
CA THR A 74 5.54 15.27 -23.58
C THR A 74 4.69 15.56 -24.82
N LYS A 75 3.35 15.46 -24.73
CA LYS A 75 2.45 15.80 -25.84
C LYS A 75 2.48 17.28 -26.24
N ARG A 76 2.83 18.18 -25.32
CA ARG A 76 2.91 19.62 -25.59
C ARG A 76 4.21 20.01 -26.29
N SER A 77 5.25 19.19 -26.18
CA SER A 77 6.58 19.47 -26.71
C SER A 77 6.83 18.94 -28.13
N THR A 78 5.90 18.16 -28.67
CA THR A 78 5.88 17.64 -30.05
C THR A 78 4.81 18.34 -30.87
#